data_AF-Q0DHH1-F1
#
_entry.id   AF-Q0DHH1-F1
#
_cell.length_a   1.000
_cell.length_b   1.000
_cell.length_c   1.000
_cell.angle_alpha   90.00
_cell.angle_beta   90.00
_cell.angle_gamma   90.00
#
_symmetry.space_group_name_H-M   'P 1'
#
loop_
_entity.id
_entity.type
_entity.pdbx_description
1 polymer ?
#
loop_
_entity_poly.entity_id
_entity_poly.type
_entity_poly.pdbx_seq_one_letter_code
_entity_poly.pdbx_strand_id
1 'polypeptide(L)' 'LMGVIFPLLKHLSLQNDVRPALYETFHMPEWFQRHGIPQIDQAA' A
#
# COMPACT_ATOMS: atom_id res chain seq x y z
N LEU A 1 -7.33 14.58 10.03
CA LEU A 1 -6.08 14.24 9.31
C LEU A 1 -6.14 12.85 8.65
N MET A 2 -6.48 11.78 9.39
CA MET A 2 -6.56 10.42 8.85
C MET A 2 -7.54 10.23 7.66
N GLY A 3 -8.66 10.96 7.63
CA GLY A 3 -9.63 10.88 6.53
C GLY A 3 -9.10 11.32 5.16
N VAL A 4 -7.94 11.98 5.11
CA VAL A 4 -7.29 12.43 3.86
C VAL A 4 -6.08 11.56 3.53
N ILE A 5 -5.36 11.09 4.55
CA ILE A 5 -4.15 10.26 4.38
C ILE A 5 -4.52 8.85 3.89
N PHE A 6 -5.56 8.22 4.42
CA PHE A 6 -5.94 6.86 4.02
C PHE A 6 -6.36 6.74 2.54
N PRO A 7 -7.23 7.63 2.00
CA PRO A 7 -7.56 7.62 0.57
C PRO A 7 -6.36 7.88 -0.33
N LEU A 8 -5.45 8.77 0.09
CA LEU A 8 -4.23 9.08 -0.65
C LEU A 8 -3.29 7.87 -0.67
N LEU A 9 -3.08 7.23 0.48
CA LEU A 9 -2.27 6.01 0.60
C LEU A 9 -2.83 4.89 -0.29
N LYS A 10 -4.16 4.75 -0.32
CA LYS A 10 -4.84 3.79 -1.20
C LYS A 10 -4.59 4.10 -2.66
N HIS A 11 -4.74 5.36 -3.06
CA HIS A 11 -4.50 5.77 -4.44
C HIS A 11 -3.04 5.55 -4.87
N LEU A 12 -2.09 5.89 -4.01
CA LEU A 12 -0.67 5.67 -4.26
C LEU A 12 -0.35 4.17 -4.31
N SER A 13 -0.91 3.36 -3.42
CA SER A 13 -0.69 1.90 -3.41
C SER A 13 -1.21 1.16 -4.64
N LEU A 14 -2.03 1.80 -5.48
CA LEU A 14 -2.45 1.24 -6.77
C LEU A 14 -1.43 1.53 -7.89
N GLN A 15 -0.47 2.42 -7.66
CA GLN A 15 0.58 2.75 -8.62
C GLN A 15 1.78 1.82 -8.45
N ASN A 16 2.25 1.21 -9.54
CA ASN A 16 3.26 0.14 -9.50
C ASN A 16 4.58 0.57 -8.83
N ASP A 17 5.03 1.82 -9.03
CA ASP A 17 6.35 2.30 -8.61
C ASP A 17 6.45 2.71 -7.13
N VAL A 18 5.33 3.07 -6.49
CA VAL A 18 5.33 3.59 -5.11
C VAL A 18 4.88 2.56 -4.08
N ARG A 19 4.29 1.44 -4.51
CA ARG A 19 3.98 0.29 -3.65
C ARG A 19 5.16 -0.18 -2.77
N PRO A 20 6.41 -0.30 -3.26
CA PRO A 20 7.52 -0.73 -2.42
C PRO A 20 7.86 0.32 -1.36
N ALA A 21 7.92 1.59 -1.77
CA ALA A 21 8.21 2.70 -0.87
C ALA A 21 7.15 2.85 0.24
N LEU A 22 5.87 2.63 -0.08
CA LEU A 22 4.79 2.66 0.90
C LEU A 22 4.84 1.47 1.87
N TYR A 23 5.21 0.30 1.37
CA TYR A 23 5.35 -0.89 2.21
C TYR A 23 6.49 -0.74 3.21
N GLU A 24 7.65 -0.25 2.75
CA GLU A 24 8.80 0.05 3.59
C GLU A 24 8.55 1.19 4.57
N THR A 25 7.79 2.23 4.18
CA THR A 25 7.57 3.40 5.05
C THR A 25 6.52 3.13 6.13
N PHE A 26 5.46 2.40 5.79
CA PHE A 26 4.30 2.24 6.68
C PHE A 26 4.24 0.87 7.36
N HIS A 27 4.97 -0.15 6.85
CA HIS A 27 5.01 -1.49 7.43
C HIS A 27 3.64 -2.07 7.83
N MET A 28 2.59 -1.79 7.04
CA MET A 28 1.19 -2.21 7.31
C MET A 28 0.68 -3.23 6.26
N PRO A 29 1.26 -4.44 6.17
CA PRO A 29 0.91 -5.45 5.17
C PRO A 29 -0.59 -5.80 5.17
N GLU A 30 -1.18 -5.93 6.34
CA GLU A 30 -2.58 -6.34 6.54
C GLU A 30 -3.57 -5.32 5.96
N TRP A 31 -3.23 -4.02 6.02
CA TRP A 31 -4.04 -2.96 5.45
C TRP A 31 -4.04 -3.05 3.92
N PHE A 32 -2.88 -3.24 3.30
CA PHE A 32 -2.77 -3.43 1.84
C PHE A 32 -3.54 -4.66 1.37
N GLN A 33 -3.40 -5.78 2.07
CA GLN A 33 -4.13 -7.02 1.76
C GLN A 33 -5.66 -6.84 1.85
N ARG A 34 -6.15 -6.20 2.92
CA ARG A 34 -7.58 -5.88 3.09
C ARG A 34 -8.13 -4.95 1.99
N HIS A 35 -7.27 -4.16 1.37
CA HIS A 35 -7.62 -3.27 0.27
C HIS A 35 -7.36 -3.87 -1.12
N GLY A 36 -6.95 -5.14 -1.20
CA GLY A 36 -6.73 -5.85 -2.46
C GLY A 36 -5.44 -5.45 -3.18
N ILE A 37 -4.51 -4.78 -2.50
CA ILE A 37 -3.19 -4.47 -3.04
C ILE A 37 -2.29 -5.69 -2.78
N PRO A 38 -1.81 -6.37 -3.82
CA PRO A 38 -0.92 -7.51 -3.63
C PRO A 38 0.37 -7.02 -2.99
N GLN A 39 0.78 -7.72 -1.94
CA GLN A 39 2.09 -7.55 -1.34
C GLN A 39 3.12 -7.85 -2.44
N ILE A 40 4.01 -6.90 -2.70
CA ILE A 40 5.12 -7.15 -3.64
C ILE A 40 5.87 -8.34 -3.04
N ASP A 41 6.00 -9.40 -3.84
CA ASP A 41 6.55 -10.72 -3.49
C ASP A 41 5.55 -11.83 -3.04
N GLN A 42 4.66 -12.22 -3.95
CA GLN A 42 4.27 -13.63 -4.15
C GLN A 42 4.62 -14.11 -5.57
N ALA A 43 5.60 -13.45 -6.20
CA ALA A 43 6.12 -13.83 -7.52
C ALA A 43 7.60 -14.15 -7.40
N ALA A 44 7.91 -15.19 -6.61
CA ALA A 44 9.17 -15.92 -6.64
C ALA A 44 8.84 -17.41 -6.81
#